data_AF-A0A972GDU7-F1
#
_entry.id   AF-A0A972GDU7-F1
#
_cell.length_a   1.000
_cell.length_b   1.000
_cell.length_c   1.000
_cell.angle_alpha   90.00
_cell.angle_beta   90.00
_cell.angle_gamma   90.00
#
_symmetry.space_group_name_H-M   'P 1'
#
loop_
_entity.id
_entity.type
_entity.pdbx_description
1 polymer ?
#
loop_
_entity_poly.entity_id
_entity_poly.type
_entity_poly.pdbx_seq_one_letter_code
_entity_poly.pdbx_strand_id
1 'polypeptide(L)'
;DKSLLAHQWLPTRQELKRGRYLQKGVDGFPHPYIYEEAPLFGDYPERETGPAEFIYTQTIGATSGNPNRKEPLALAQTMLRAKMRDDWKCIRCGSTDNLCVHHTKGTQSHQLQDLETLCQKCHHAEHGYRDTTTT
;
A
#
# COMPACT_ATOMS: atom_id res chain seq x y z
N ASP A 1 -14.92 19.32 33.96
CA ASP A 1 -14.60 19.46 32.53
C ASP A 1 -15.79 19.93 31.73
N LYS A 2 -15.73 21.15 31.17
CA LYS A 2 -16.73 21.64 30.22
C LYS A 2 -16.28 21.18 28.83
N SER A 3 -16.86 20.10 28.33
CA SER A 3 -16.69 19.69 26.93
C SER A 3 -17.35 20.75 26.05
N LEU A 4 -16.55 21.53 25.33
CA LEU A 4 -17.06 22.40 24.28
C LEU A 4 -17.46 21.50 23.10
N LEU A 5 -18.75 21.21 22.98
CA LEU A 5 -19.31 20.59 21.79
C LEU A 5 -19.21 21.61 20.65
N ALA A 6 -18.24 21.43 19.76
CA ALA A 6 -18.18 22.18 18.52
C ALA A 6 -19.34 21.70 17.63
N HIS A 7 -20.39 22.51 17.53
CA HIS A 7 -21.44 22.27 16.55
C HIS A 7 -20.91 22.66 15.17
N GLN A 8 -20.48 21.68 14.40
CA GLN A 8 -20.18 21.88 12.98
C GLN A 8 -21.50 22.11 12.24
N TRP A 9 -21.71 23.33 11.76
CA TRP A 9 -22.86 23.63 10.94
C TRP A 9 -22.72 22.90 9.58
N LEU A 10 -23.75 22.14 9.21
CA LEU A 10 -23.85 21.43 7.93
C LEU A 10 -24.89 22.14 7.05
N PRO A 11 -24.49 22.77 5.92
CA PRO A 11 -25.42 23.45 5.04
C PRO A 11 -26.46 22.48 4.46
N THR A 12 -27.70 22.94 4.33
CA THR A 12 -28.74 22.21 3.59
C THR A 12 -28.42 22.19 2.08
N ARG A 13 -29.05 21.27 1.34
CA ARG A 13 -28.87 21.14 -0.12
C ARG A 13 -29.24 22.43 -0.89
N GLN A 14 -30.14 23.25 -0.36
CA GLN A 14 -30.50 24.55 -0.94
C GLN A 14 -29.47 25.63 -0.62
N GLU A 15 -28.88 25.59 0.57
CA GLU A 15 -27.81 26.48 1.01
C GLU A 15 -26.51 26.29 0.23
N LEU A 16 -26.17 25.04 -0.10
CA LEU A 16 -25.03 24.69 -0.95
C LEU A 16 -25.09 25.32 -2.36
N LYS A 17 -26.25 25.80 -2.81
CA LYS A 17 -26.38 26.45 -4.12
C LYS A 17 -26.21 27.97 -4.05
N ARG A 18 -26.10 28.54 -2.85
CA ARG A 18 -25.95 29.99 -2.68
C ARG A 18 -24.48 30.35 -2.91
N GLY A 19 -24.22 31.35 -3.73
CA GLY A 19 -22.85 31.87 -3.91
C GLY A 19 -22.32 32.60 -2.67
N ARG A 20 -23.21 33.12 -1.81
CA ARG A 20 -22.86 33.81 -0.55
C ARG A 20 -23.86 33.49 0.56
N TYR A 21 -23.39 33.47 1.80
CA TYR A 21 -24.18 33.38 3.01
C TYR A 21 -24.42 34.77 3.59
N LEU A 22 -25.69 35.12 3.80
CA LEU A 22 -26.06 36.37 4.44
C LEU A 22 -25.86 36.23 5.95
N GLN A 23 -24.99 37.07 6.53
CA GLN A 23 -24.91 37.28 7.98
C GLN A 23 -25.47 38.68 8.29
N LYS A 24 -25.80 38.98 9.56
CA LYS A 24 -26.16 40.36 9.96
C LYS A 24 -24.93 41.27 9.80
N GLY A 25 -24.86 41.97 8.67
CA GLY A 25 -23.77 42.86 8.25
C GLY A 25 -23.75 42.98 6.73
N VAL A 26 -23.38 44.14 6.20
CA VAL A 26 -23.78 44.64 4.86
C VAL A 26 -23.42 43.72 3.68
N ASP A 27 -22.39 42.86 3.78
CA ASP A 27 -21.89 42.10 2.62
C ASP A 27 -21.83 40.57 2.76
N GLY A 28 -22.23 40.00 3.90
CA GLY A 28 -22.22 38.54 4.12
C GLY A 28 -20.84 37.88 3.95
N PHE A 29 -20.80 36.54 3.78
CA PHE A 29 -19.58 35.75 3.54
C PHE A 29 -19.71 34.91 2.26
N PRO A 30 -18.68 34.83 1.38
CA PRO A 30 -18.71 34.00 0.18
C PRO A 30 -18.81 32.50 0.50
N HIS A 31 -19.41 31.70 -0.38
CA HIS A 31 -19.58 30.28 -0.13
C HIS A 31 -18.21 29.56 -0.13
N PRO A 32 -17.83 28.84 0.94
CA PRO A 32 -16.47 28.33 1.13
C PRO A 32 -16.03 27.26 0.10
N TYR A 33 -16.99 26.64 -0.59
CA TYR A 33 -16.75 25.59 -1.59
C TYR A 33 -17.18 25.96 -3.01
N ILE A 34 -17.77 27.14 -3.23
CA ILE A 34 -18.13 27.59 -4.57
C ILE A 34 -17.18 28.72 -4.91
N TYR A 35 -16.21 28.41 -5.76
CA TYR A 35 -15.25 29.37 -6.24
C TYR A 35 -15.86 30.13 -7.42
N GLU A 36 -15.97 31.46 -7.33
CA GLU A 36 -16.39 32.31 -8.46
C GLU A 36 -15.36 32.25 -9.61
N GLU A 37 -14.08 32.12 -9.25
CA GLU A 37 -12.96 31.86 -10.15
C GLU A 37 -12.24 30.60 -9.67
N ALA A 38 -12.03 29.62 -10.57
CA ALA A 38 -11.26 28.44 -10.21
C ALA A 38 -9.88 28.87 -9.68
N PRO A 39 -9.45 28.42 -8.49
CA PRO A 39 -8.17 28.84 -7.94
C PRO A 39 -7.06 28.50 -8.95
N LEU A 40 -6.43 29.55 -9.50
CA LEU A 40 -5.36 29.44 -10.51
C LEU A 40 -4.10 28.76 -9.95
N PHE A 41 -4.01 28.63 -8.64
CA PHE A 41 -2.93 27.95 -7.95
C PHE A 41 -3.54 26.89 -7.04
N GLY A 42 -3.37 25.63 -7.44
CA GLY A 42 -3.53 24.52 -6.51
C GLY A 42 -2.42 24.60 -5.47
N ASP A 43 -2.70 25.19 -4.32
CA ASP A 43 -1.91 25.03 -3.09
C ASP A 43 -2.02 23.60 -2.52
N TYR A 44 -2.41 22.63 -3.36
CA TYR A 44 -2.21 21.23 -3.05
C TYR A 44 -0.74 20.93 -3.34
N PRO A 45 0.02 20.37 -2.39
CA PRO A 45 1.35 19.88 -2.71
C PRO A 45 1.20 18.74 -3.72
N GLU A 46 1.28 19.04 -5.01
CA GLU A 46 1.24 18.05 -6.11
C GLU A 46 2.46 17.09 -6.08
N ARG A 47 3.28 17.12 -5.02
CA ARG A 47 4.58 16.46 -4.94
C ARG A 47 4.98 15.91 -3.57
N GLU A 48 4.02 15.51 -2.73
CA GLU A 48 4.31 14.32 -1.94
C GLU A 48 4.13 13.11 -2.85
N THR A 49 5.09 12.94 -3.79
CA THR A 49 5.33 11.62 -4.36
C THR A 49 5.46 10.71 -3.16
N GLY A 50 4.57 9.72 -3.04
CA GLY A 50 4.62 8.78 -1.94
C GLY A 50 6.02 8.19 -1.77
N PRO A 51 6.32 7.53 -0.64
CA PRO A 51 7.59 6.88 -0.40
C PRO A 51 8.11 6.19 -1.67
N ALA A 52 9.40 6.35 -1.97
CA ALA A 52 10.00 5.79 -3.19
C ALA A 52 9.57 4.33 -3.40
N GLU A 53 9.14 3.95 -4.61
CA GLU A 53 8.42 2.69 -4.85
C GLU A 53 9.16 1.44 -4.33
N PHE A 54 10.49 1.46 -4.32
CA PHE A 54 11.32 0.38 -3.80
C PHE A 54 11.11 0.12 -2.29
N ILE A 55 10.63 1.11 -1.53
CA ILE A 55 10.33 0.96 -0.10
C ILE A 55 9.18 -0.03 0.08
N TYR A 56 8.17 0.00 -0.79
CA TYR A 56 7.08 -0.97 -0.76
C TYR A 56 7.58 -2.37 -1.10
N THR A 57 8.44 -2.53 -2.11
CA THR A 57 8.98 -3.85 -2.48
C THR A 57 9.91 -4.42 -1.39
N GLN A 58 10.68 -3.55 -0.72
CA GLN A 58 11.58 -3.92 0.36
C GLN A 58 10.82 -4.31 1.64
N THR A 59 9.81 -3.52 2.04
CA THR A 59 8.98 -3.81 3.24
C THR A 59 8.17 -5.08 3.11
N ILE A 60 7.80 -5.45 1.88
CA ILE A 60 7.09 -6.68 1.54
C ILE A 60 8.02 -7.92 1.52
N GLY A 61 9.34 -7.70 1.54
CA GLY A 61 10.33 -8.75 1.35
C GLY A 61 10.24 -9.39 -0.05
N ALA A 62 9.89 -8.61 -1.08
CA ALA A 62 9.87 -9.09 -2.46
C ALA A 62 11.28 -9.25 -3.05
N THR A 63 12.27 -8.57 -2.49
CA THR A 63 13.68 -8.69 -2.86
C THR A 63 14.36 -9.74 -2.00
N SER A 64 15.35 -10.45 -2.56
CA SER A 64 16.24 -11.27 -1.74
C SER A 64 16.94 -10.43 -0.66
N GLY A 65 17.19 -11.03 0.51
CA GLY A 65 17.91 -10.38 1.61
C GLY A 65 19.40 -10.10 1.32
N ASN A 66 19.91 -10.50 0.15
CA ASN A 66 21.30 -10.29 -0.24
C ASN A 66 21.42 -9.10 -1.20
N PRO A 67 21.95 -7.94 -0.74
CA PRO A 67 22.05 -6.73 -1.56
C PRO A 67 22.99 -6.89 -2.77
N ASN A 68 23.91 -7.86 -2.75
CA ASN A 68 24.85 -8.09 -3.85
C ASN A 68 24.24 -8.76 -5.07
N ARG A 69 23.05 -9.37 -4.95
CA ARG A 69 22.41 -10.07 -6.09
C ARG A 69 21.95 -9.13 -7.19
N LYS A 70 21.74 -7.83 -6.89
CA LYS A 70 21.27 -6.81 -7.84
C LYS A 70 20.09 -7.32 -8.70
N GLU A 71 19.09 -7.91 -8.04
CA GLU A 71 17.94 -8.49 -8.73
C GLU A 71 17.18 -7.40 -9.51
N PRO A 72 16.79 -7.67 -10.77
CA PRO A 72 16.09 -6.68 -11.57
C PRO A 72 14.72 -6.36 -10.95
N LEU A 73 14.29 -5.10 -11.04
CA LEU A 73 13.01 -4.64 -10.49
C LEU A 73 11.82 -5.49 -10.96
N ALA A 74 11.83 -5.90 -12.23
CA ALA A 74 10.79 -6.76 -12.80
C ALA A 74 10.66 -8.12 -12.09
N LEU A 75 11.77 -8.70 -11.63
CA LEU A 75 11.74 -9.95 -10.86
C LEU A 75 11.12 -9.73 -9.49
N ALA A 76 11.53 -8.66 -8.79
CA ALA A 76 10.96 -8.30 -7.48
C ALA A 76 9.45 -8.02 -7.57
N GLN A 77 9.00 -7.32 -8.62
CA GLN A 77 7.57 -7.10 -8.87
C GLN A 77 6.82 -8.42 -9.12
N THR A 78 7.43 -9.37 -9.83
CA THR A 78 6.82 -10.67 -10.10
C THR A 78 6.72 -11.51 -8.83
N MET A 79 7.76 -11.49 -7.98
CA MET A 79 7.75 -12.12 -6.66
C MET A 79 6.69 -11.50 -5.73
N LEU A 80 6.56 -10.17 -5.73
CA LEU A 80 5.49 -9.45 -5.02
C LEU A 80 4.11 -9.94 -5.48
N ARG A 81 3.88 -10.03 -6.80
CA ARG A 81 2.60 -10.51 -7.34
C ARG A 81 2.30 -11.96 -6.93
N ALA A 82 3.31 -12.82 -6.82
CA ALA A 82 3.13 -14.18 -6.31
C ALA A 82 2.67 -14.17 -4.85
N LYS A 83 3.29 -13.35 -3.98
CA LYS A 83 2.86 -13.21 -2.58
C LYS A 83 1.44 -12.67 -2.44
N MET A 84 1.07 -11.69 -3.27
CA MET A 84 -0.29 -11.13 -3.29
C MET A 84 -1.33 -12.17 -3.75
N ARG A 85 -0.99 -12.99 -4.75
CA ARG A 85 -1.86 -14.09 -5.20
C ARG A 85 -2.11 -15.10 -4.08
N ASP A 86 -1.11 -15.36 -3.26
CA ASP A 86 -1.15 -16.38 -2.20
C ASP A 86 -1.64 -15.80 -0.85
N ASP A 87 -2.33 -14.65 -0.87
CA ASP A 87 -2.87 -13.96 0.30
C ASP A 87 -1.85 -13.74 1.44
N TRP A 88 -0.58 -13.56 1.09
CA TRP A 88 0.51 -13.41 2.07
C TRP A 88 0.57 -14.57 3.06
N LYS A 89 0.34 -15.80 2.56
CA LYS A 89 0.38 -17.02 3.35
C LYS A 89 1.18 -18.09 2.62
N CYS A 90 1.78 -18.97 3.41
CA CYS A 90 2.39 -20.18 2.89
C CYS A 90 1.30 -21.08 2.30
N ILE A 91 1.42 -21.48 1.03
CA ILE A 91 0.46 -22.39 0.38
C ILE A 91 0.42 -23.77 1.06
N ARG A 92 1.54 -24.22 1.65
CA ARG A 92 1.65 -25.55 2.25
C ARG A 92 1.04 -25.63 3.65
N CYS A 93 1.31 -24.64 4.50
CA CYS A 93 0.95 -24.69 5.92
C CYS A 93 0.12 -23.50 6.43
N GLY A 94 -0.11 -22.48 5.60
CA GLY A 94 -0.89 -21.29 5.96
C GLY A 94 -0.20 -20.29 6.87
N SER A 95 1.05 -20.54 7.29
CA SER A 95 1.83 -19.59 8.09
C SER A 95 2.05 -18.27 7.35
N THR A 96 2.05 -17.16 8.08
CA THR A 96 2.36 -15.81 7.59
C THR A 96 3.80 -15.38 7.85
N ASP A 97 4.59 -16.22 8.54
CA ASP A 97 5.91 -15.85 9.03
C ASP A 97 7.01 -16.21 8.01
N ASN A 98 7.95 -15.29 7.81
CA ASN A 98 9.14 -15.47 6.97
C ASN A 98 8.83 -16.11 5.60
N LEU A 99 7.97 -15.43 4.82
CA LEU A 99 7.51 -15.87 3.52
C LEU A 99 8.54 -15.59 2.42
N CYS A 100 8.92 -16.63 1.70
CA CYS A 100 9.81 -16.62 0.56
C CYS A 100 9.11 -17.16 -0.68
N VAL A 101 9.51 -16.68 -1.85
CA VAL A 101 9.02 -17.20 -3.13
C VAL A 101 9.90 -18.36 -3.57
N HIS A 102 9.28 -19.52 -3.78
CA HIS A 102 9.89 -20.74 -4.26
C HIS A 102 9.70 -20.89 -5.77
N HIS A 103 10.70 -21.42 -6.48
CA HIS A 103 10.60 -21.76 -7.91
C HIS A 103 10.30 -23.25 -8.10
N THR A 104 9.08 -23.60 -8.55
CA THR A 104 8.63 -25.00 -8.64
C THR A 104 9.31 -25.79 -9.78
N LYS A 105 9.67 -25.13 -10.90
CA LYS A 105 10.33 -25.75 -12.07
C LYS A 105 11.84 -25.46 -12.16
N GLY A 106 12.44 -25.04 -11.05
CA GLY A 106 13.86 -24.66 -10.99
C GLY A 106 14.10 -23.17 -11.25
N THR A 107 15.34 -22.72 -11.05
CA THR A 107 15.72 -21.30 -10.97
C THR A 107 15.70 -20.53 -12.29
N GLN A 108 15.44 -21.20 -13.42
CA GLN A 108 15.46 -20.58 -14.76
C GLN A 108 14.13 -19.94 -15.16
N SER A 109 13.01 -20.38 -14.57
CA SER A 109 11.69 -19.84 -14.87
C SER A 109 11.30 -18.76 -13.85
N HIS A 110 11.02 -17.55 -14.30
CA HIS A 110 10.53 -16.45 -13.44
C HIS A 110 9.07 -16.08 -13.73
N GLN A 111 8.34 -16.95 -14.43
CA GLN A 111 6.92 -16.73 -14.69
C GLN A 111 6.12 -16.91 -13.39
N LEU A 112 5.11 -16.08 -13.18
CA LEU A 112 4.28 -16.09 -11.97
C LEU A 112 3.67 -17.47 -11.64
N GLN A 113 3.40 -18.29 -12.66
CA GLN A 113 2.84 -19.63 -12.51
C GLN A 113 3.84 -20.66 -11.95
N ASP A 114 5.13 -20.42 -12.14
CA ASP A 114 6.21 -21.27 -11.64
C ASP A 114 6.74 -20.80 -10.27
N LEU A 115 6.05 -19.83 -9.65
CA LEU A 115 6.38 -19.25 -8.36
C LEU A 115 5.30 -19.61 -7.32
N GLU A 116 5.72 -20.05 -6.14
CA GLU A 116 4.85 -20.38 -5.00
C GLU A 116 5.33 -19.66 -3.74
N THR A 117 4.42 -19.12 -2.94
CA THR A 117 4.77 -18.51 -1.64
C THR A 117 4.83 -19.57 -0.55
N LEU A 118 6.03 -19.76 0.03
CA LEU A 118 6.29 -20.73 1.10
C LEU A 118 6.92 -20.03 2.31
N CYS A 119 6.61 -20.51 3.53
CA CYS A 119 7.39 -20.11 4.71
C CYS A 119 8.77 -20.78 4.66
N GLN A 120 9.74 -20.21 5.39
CA GLN A 120 11.11 -20.70 5.39
C GLN A 120 11.25 -22.21 5.68
N LYS A 121 10.44 -22.76 6.61
CA LYS A 121 10.43 -24.19 6.94
C LYS A 121 10.01 -25.06 5.75
N CYS A 122 8.88 -24.72 5.12
CA CYS A 122 8.40 -25.43 3.94
C CYS A 122 9.35 -25.24 2.75
N HIS A 123 9.92 -24.04 2.59
CA HIS A 123 10.91 -23.75 1.56
C HIS A 123 12.17 -24.62 1.71
N HIS A 124 12.69 -24.77 2.94
CA HIS A 124 13.81 -25.64 3.24
C HIS A 124 13.52 -27.12 2.98
N ALA A 125 12.32 -27.58 3.34
CA ALA A 125 11.88 -28.95 3.10
C ALA A 125 11.89 -29.31 1.60
N GLU A 126 11.45 -28.40 0.72
CA GLU A 126 11.49 -28.60 -0.74
C GLU A 126 12.92 -28.68 -1.30
N HIS A 127 13.86 -27.91 -0.74
CA HIS A 127 15.29 -27.99 -1.12
C HIS A 127 16.03 -29.16 -0.46
N GLY A 128 15.34 -30.00 0.32
CA GLY A 128 15.95 -31.12 1.05
C GLY A 128 16.87 -30.70 2.18
N TYR A 129 16.76 -29.45 2.67
CA TYR A 129 17.52 -29.00 3.82
C TYR A 129 16.91 -29.64 5.08
N ARG A 130 17.66 -30.55 5.72
CA ARG A 130 17.24 -31.15 6.98
C ARG A 130 17.21 -30.07 8.06
N ASP A 131 16.04 -29.87 8.67
CA ASP A 131 15.92 -29.03 9.87
C ASP A 131 16.85 -29.59 10.95
N THR A 132 17.85 -28.80 11.36
CA THR A 132 18.77 -29.15 12.45
C THR A 132 18.19 -28.85 13.83
N THR A 133 16.97 -28.35 13.90
CA THR A 133 16.27 -27.99 15.14
C THR A 133 15.27 -29.07 15.55
N THR A 134 15.81 -30.18 16.05
CA THR A 134 15.08 -31.08 16.95
C THR A 134 16.03 -31.46 18.08
N THR A 135 16.00 -30.71 19.17
CA THR A 135 16.43 -31.13 20.52
C THR A 135 15.63 -30.33 21.52
#